data_AF-A0AA36IGU5-F1
#
_entry.id   AF-A0AA36IGU5-F1
#
_cell.length_a   1.000
_cell.length_b   1.000
_cell.length_c   1.000
_cell.angle_alpha   90.00
_cell.angle_beta   90.00
_cell.angle_gamma   90.00
#
_symmetry.space_group_name_H-M   'P 1'
#
loop_
_entity.id
_entity.type
_entity.pdbx_description
1 polymer ?
#
loop_
_entity_poly.entity_id
_entity_poly.type
_entity_poly.pdbx_seq_one_letter_code
_entity_poly.pdbx_strand_id
1 'polypeptide(L)'
;MPGRSSGPYGSIPLDQAKPNRPRLLILPLGYCILVPWAIFSAALWVRSFHIHYLHPTAALVLEVMAWLFAVCLAFFALGRQARRLKGEAVDASWINFMALSLLLALVTAGILGEYNFKVNMEPYYDVVTLQTYTDIDPVNARGEKLLDAGRIVFTKASHLDINRSMGYMDTETWCVAPVTTRSLDANSTEPAVLDFWAIGKNCCSGSTGGDFRCGSWSSHLAHGGLRLLNDDERPLYRLAVHQAEAAYNIQVQHPIFLYWMPEPIEEVDAYSHSGRRFFRVAVLSYLCFQLSLVFMSVLCISKLARL
;
A
#
# COMPACT_ATOMS: atom_id res chain seq x y z
N MET A 1 74.49 42.80 50.54
CA MET A 1 73.02 43.05 50.50
C MET A 1 72.79 44.51 50.13
N PRO A 2 71.71 44.90 49.43
CA PRO A 2 70.64 44.14 48.75
C PRO A 2 70.65 44.44 47.22
N GLY A 3 70.06 43.68 46.29
CA GLY A 3 68.85 42.86 46.33
C GLY A 3 67.83 43.48 45.35
N ARG A 4 67.98 43.22 44.04
CA ARG A 4 67.06 43.72 43.00
C ARG A 4 65.88 42.75 42.90
N SER A 5 64.75 43.13 43.48
CA SER A 5 63.52 42.34 43.50
C SER A 5 62.82 42.36 42.14
N SER A 6 62.58 41.18 41.58
CA SER A 6 61.67 40.91 40.48
C SER A 6 60.22 41.15 40.91
N GLY A 7 59.55 42.13 40.29
CA GLY A 7 58.10 42.31 40.41
C GLY A 7 57.36 41.25 39.58
N PRO A 8 56.22 40.72 40.07
CA PRO A 8 55.51 39.64 39.40
C PRO A 8 54.79 40.13 38.14
N TYR A 9 54.94 39.36 37.07
CA TYR A 9 54.13 39.46 35.86
C TYR A 9 52.64 39.47 36.24
N GLY A 10 51.95 40.54 35.87
CA GLY A 10 50.50 40.63 35.98
C GLY A 10 49.85 39.52 35.14
N SER A 11 49.08 38.66 35.81
CA SER A 11 48.21 37.71 35.14
C SER A 11 47.14 38.48 34.36
N ILE A 12 47.08 38.22 33.05
CA ILE A 12 45.94 38.61 32.21
C ILE A 12 44.70 37.96 32.82
N PRO A 13 43.62 38.71 33.13
CA PRO A 13 42.37 38.06 33.49
C PRO A 13 41.90 37.25 32.28
N LEU A 14 41.88 35.92 32.43
CA LEU A 14 41.19 35.03 31.49
C LEU A 14 39.75 35.52 31.43
N ASP A 15 39.41 36.17 30.32
CA ASP A 15 38.07 36.58 29.98
C ASP A 15 37.19 35.33 30.10
N GLN A 16 36.41 35.26 31.17
CA GLN A 16 35.56 34.11 31.44
C GLN A 16 34.54 34.07 30.33
N ALA A 17 34.76 33.16 29.36
CA ALA A 17 33.85 32.90 28.27
C ALA A 17 32.44 32.71 28.85
N LYS A 18 31.62 33.75 28.73
CA LYS A 18 30.25 33.78 29.23
C LYS A 18 29.55 32.56 28.63
N PRO A 19 28.94 31.67 29.43
CA PRO A 19 28.21 30.54 28.88
C PRO A 19 27.08 31.10 28.01
N ASN A 20 27.22 30.99 26.70
CA ASN A 20 26.19 31.34 25.74
C ASN A 20 25.00 30.44 26.03
N ARG A 21 24.00 30.97 26.74
CA ARG A 21 22.71 30.30 26.88
C ARG A 21 22.22 29.99 25.45
N PRO A 22 21.85 28.74 25.14
CA PRO A 22 21.33 28.43 23.82
C PRO A 22 20.09 29.28 23.61
N ARG A 23 20.17 30.28 22.73
CA ARG A 23 19.00 31.05 22.33
C ARG A 23 18.08 30.08 21.62
N LEU A 24 16.92 29.79 22.23
CA LEU A 24 15.85 29.05 21.59
C LEU A 24 15.38 29.85 20.37
N LEU A 25 15.97 29.57 19.22
CA LEU A 25 15.57 30.17 17.97
C LEU A 25 14.35 29.37 17.47
N ILE A 26 13.22 30.05 17.25
CA ILE A 26 11.96 29.42 16.85
C ILE A 26 12.05 28.83 15.44
N LEU A 27 12.82 29.48 14.55
CA LEU A 27 12.99 29.06 13.15
C LEU A 27 13.55 27.63 12.98
N PRO A 28 14.69 27.26 13.60
CA PRO A 28 15.26 25.91 13.54
C PRO A 28 14.33 24.82 14.07
N LEU A 29 13.55 25.11 15.12
CA LEU A 29 12.55 24.18 15.64
C LEU A 29 11.44 23.93 14.62
N GLY A 30 10.98 25.00 13.95
CA GLY A 30 10.05 24.89 12.83
C GLY A 30 10.56 23.99 11.71
N TYR A 31 11.83 24.15 11.30
CA TYR A 31 12.44 23.29 10.29
C TYR A 31 12.55 21.84 10.72
N CYS A 32 12.97 21.57 11.96
CA CYS A 32 13.06 20.21 12.51
C CYS A 32 11.70 19.50 12.58
N ILE A 33 10.58 20.22 12.59
CA ILE A 33 9.24 19.63 12.55
C ILE A 33 8.77 19.48 11.10
N LEU A 34 8.77 20.58 10.35
CA LEU A 34 8.13 20.67 9.05
C LEU A 34 8.88 19.89 7.96
N VAL A 35 10.21 19.92 7.95
CA VAL A 35 11.00 19.28 6.88
C VAL A 35 10.90 17.75 6.94
N PRO A 36 11.13 17.08 8.09
CA PRO A 36 10.95 15.63 8.17
C PRO A 36 9.51 15.20 7.92
N TRP A 37 8.53 15.94 8.42
CA TRP A 37 7.11 15.64 8.20
C TRP A 37 6.70 15.78 6.72
N ALA A 38 7.15 16.84 6.05
CA ALA A 38 6.85 17.06 4.63
C ALA A 38 7.51 15.98 3.75
N ILE A 39 8.78 15.64 4.03
CA ILE A 39 9.49 14.58 3.30
C ILE A 39 8.86 13.21 3.57
N PHE A 40 8.48 12.90 4.81
CA PHE A 40 7.72 11.69 5.14
C PHE A 40 6.43 11.61 4.32
N SER A 41 5.63 12.69 4.32
CA SER A 41 4.34 12.74 3.65
C SER A 41 4.49 12.56 2.13
N ALA A 42 5.48 13.22 1.53
CA ALA A 42 5.77 13.11 0.10
C ALA A 42 6.29 11.72 -0.28
N ALA A 43 7.25 11.16 0.47
CA ALA A 43 7.78 9.82 0.21
C ALA A 43 6.69 8.75 0.36
N LEU A 44 5.87 8.87 1.42
CA LEU A 44 4.73 7.98 1.64
C LEU A 44 3.74 8.07 0.47
N TRP A 45 3.42 9.28 0.01
CA TRP A 45 2.52 9.48 -1.13
C TRP A 45 3.08 8.84 -2.41
N VAL A 46 4.35 9.10 -2.73
CA VAL A 46 5.02 8.57 -3.92
C VAL A 46 5.02 7.05 -3.90
N ARG A 47 5.27 6.42 -2.75
CA ARG A 47 5.29 4.94 -2.62
C ARG A 47 3.91 4.31 -2.50
N SER A 48 2.88 5.04 -2.05
CA SER A 48 1.53 4.48 -1.86
C SER A 48 0.58 4.60 -3.04
N PHE A 49 0.73 5.60 -3.91
CA PHE A 49 -0.33 5.95 -4.88
C PHE A 49 0.10 5.79 -6.35
N HIS A 50 -0.69 6.38 -7.24
CA HIS A 50 -0.69 6.23 -8.69
C HIS A 50 0.68 6.32 -9.38
N ILE A 51 1.62 7.13 -8.84
CA ILE A 51 2.99 7.23 -9.39
C ILE A 51 3.71 5.89 -9.30
N HIS A 52 3.59 5.19 -8.16
CA HIS A 52 4.21 3.89 -7.96
C HIS A 52 3.63 2.84 -8.90
N TYR A 53 2.32 2.92 -9.17
CA TYR A 53 1.61 2.00 -10.06
C TYR A 53 2.02 2.16 -11.52
N LEU A 54 1.89 3.36 -12.09
CA LEU A 54 2.17 3.58 -13.52
C LEU A 54 3.67 3.61 -13.84
N HIS A 55 4.47 4.19 -12.94
CA HIS A 55 5.87 4.47 -13.19
C HIS A 55 6.72 4.07 -11.98
N PRO A 56 6.87 2.76 -11.70
CA PRO A 56 7.63 2.28 -10.55
C PRO A 56 9.09 2.75 -10.57
N THR A 57 9.67 2.91 -11.76
CA THR A 57 11.02 3.47 -11.94
C THR A 57 11.10 4.94 -11.52
N ALA A 58 10.10 5.77 -11.88
CA ALA A 58 10.06 7.18 -11.47
C ALA A 58 9.87 7.31 -9.95
N ALA A 59 9.01 6.48 -9.35
CA ALA A 59 8.84 6.43 -7.90
C ALA A 59 10.16 6.07 -7.18
N LEU A 60 10.88 5.07 -7.69
CA LEU A 60 12.18 4.68 -7.14
C LEU A 60 13.23 5.78 -7.29
N VAL A 61 13.29 6.47 -8.44
CA VAL A 61 14.19 7.61 -8.64
C VAL A 61 13.90 8.74 -7.66
N LEU A 62 12.62 9.09 -7.44
CA LEU A 62 12.22 10.10 -6.45
C LEU A 62 12.63 9.70 -5.03
N GLU A 63 12.45 8.44 -4.66
CA GLU A 63 12.87 7.91 -3.36
C GLU A 63 14.40 7.95 -3.19
N VAL A 64 15.15 7.51 -4.20
CA VAL A 64 16.62 7.58 -4.19
C VAL A 64 17.11 9.02 -4.07
N MET A 65 16.49 9.98 -4.77
CA MET A 65 16.83 11.40 -4.63
C MET A 65 16.57 11.91 -3.21
N ALA A 66 15.47 11.50 -2.57
CA ALA A 66 15.20 11.86 -1.18
C ALA A 66 16.23 11.27 -0.21
N TRP A 67 16.65 10.03 -0.43
CA TRP A 67 17.73 9.38 0.31
C TRP A 67 19.07 10.09 0.13
N LEU A 68 19.45 10.43 -1.09
CA LEU A 68 20.67 11.19 -1.37
C LEU A 68 20.66 12.55 -0.66
N PHE A 69 19.53 13.26 -0.69
CA PHE A 69 19.37 14.50 0.05
C PHE A 69 19.57 14.32 1.57
N ALA A 70 18.97 13.30 2.17
CA ALA A 70 19.12 12.99 3.59
C ALA A 70 20.57 12.60 3.96
N VAL A 71 21.24 11.81 3.12
CA VAL A 71 22.64 11.42 3.31
C VAL A 71 23.58 12.62 3.16
N CYS A 72 23.36 13.49 2.18
CA CYS A 72 24.13 14.74 2.04
C CYS A 72 24.00 15.60 3.30
N LEU A 73 22.77 15.79 3.80
CA LEU A 73 22.54 16.52 5.05
C LEU A 73 23.22 15.86 6.24
N ALA A 74 23.16 14.53 6.35
CA ALA A 74 23.86 13.78 7.40
C ALA A 74 25.39 13.94 7.31
N PHE A 75 25.96 13.92 6.11
CA PHE A 75 27.38 14.16 5.90
C PHE A 75 27.80 15.57 6.32
N PHE A 76 27.03 16.60 5.93
CA PHE A 76 27.25 17.97 6.38
C PHE A 76 27.14 18.12 7.91
N ALA A 77 26.19 17.42 8.52
CA ALA A 77 25.97 17.38 9.95
C ALA A 77 27.19 16.78 10.69
N LEU A 78 27.68 15.62 10.23
CA LEU A 78 28.87 14.96 10.76
C LEU A 78 30.14 15.80 10.59
N GLY A 79 30.33 16.44 9.42
CA GLY A 79 31.47 17.32 9.17
C GLY A 79 31.51 18.52 10.13
N ARG A 80 30.34 19.08 10.47
CA ARG A 80 30.23 20.14 11.49
C ARG A 80 30.50 19.62 12.90
N GLN A 81 30.02 18.42 13.23
CA GLN A 81 30.30 17.79 14.52
C GLN A 81 31.80 17.50 14.70
N ALA A 82 32.49 17.04 13.66
CA ALA A 82 33.93 16.81 13.69
C ALA A 82 34.73 18.09 13.95
N ARG A 83 34.31 19.23 13.35
CA ARG A 83 34.92 20.55 13.63
C ARG A 83 34.69 21.01 15.06
N ARG A 84 33.50 20.77 15.61
CA ARG A 84 33.20 21.04 17.02
C ARG A 84 34.10 20.24 17.97
N LEU A 85 34.33 18.95 17.67
CA LEU A 85 35.25 18.11 18.46
C LEU A 85 36.70 18.61 18.41
N LYS A 86 37.08 19.30 17.34
CA LYS A 86 38.40 19.97 17.19
C LYS A 86 38.48 21.33 17.92
N GLY A 87 37.44 21.74 18.65
CA GLY A 87 37.42 22.97 19.42
C GLY A 87 36.95 24.22 18.65
N GLU A 88 36.47 24.08 17.42
CA GLU A 88 35.86 25.20 16.69
C GLU A 88 34.47 25.52 17.28
N ALA A 89 34.18 26.81 17.51
CA ALA A 89 32.90 27.28 18.01
C ALA A 89 31.79 27.12 16.95
N VAL A 90 31.18 25.94 16.88
CA VAL A 90 30.10 25.60 15.94
C VAL A 90 28.80 25.26 16.71
N ASP A 91 27.84 26.19 16.70
CA ASP A 91 26.52 26.06 17.32
C ASP A 91 25.46 25.48 16.36
N ALA A 92 25.50 24.18 16.08
CA ALA A 92 24.59 23.56 15.10
C ALA A 92 24.03 22.18 15.48
N SER A 93 23.74 21.94 16.78
CA SER A 93 23.17 20.67 17.25
C SER A 93 21.83 20.28 16.60
N TRP A 94 21.06 21.26 16.13
CA TRP A 94 19.75 21.04 15.50
C TRP A 94 19.84 20.36 14.13
N ILE A 95 20.93 20.56 13.38
CA ILE A 95 21.10 19.94 12.05
C ILE A 95 21.33 18.44 12.16
N ASN A 96 22.08 17.99 13.19
CA ASN A 96 22.29 16.57 13.45
C ASN A 96 20.96 15.86 13.76
N PHE A 97 20.13 16.48 14.59
CA PHE A 97 18.80 15.97 14.90
C PHE A 97 17.89 15.93 13.66
N MET A 98 17.91 17.00 12.85
CA MET A 98 17.13 17.06 11.62
C MET A 98 17.56 15.97 10.61
N ALA A 99 18.86 15.74 10.46
CA ALA A 99 19.38 14.69 9.57
C ALA A 99 18.95 13.29 10.04
N LEU A 100 19.04 13.00 11.34
CA LEU A 100 18.60 11.71 11.89
C LEU A 100 17.10 11.50 11.74
N SER A 101 16.30 12.52 12.05
CA SER A 101 14.84 12.45 11.89
C SER A 101 14.42 12.30 10.43
N LEU A 102 15.15 12.89 9.48
CA LEU A 102 14.94 12.66 8.05
C LEU A 102 15.23 11.24 7.60
N LEU A 103 16.32 10.63 8.07
CA LEU A 103 16.61 9.23 7.77
C LEU A 103 15.50 8.32 8.31
N LEU A 104 15.04 8.57 9.53
CA LEU A 104 13.92 7.85 10.14
C LEU A 104 12.61 8.07 9.36
N ALA A 105 12.35 9.30 8.91
CA ALA A 105 11.21 9.63 8.04
C ALA A 105 11.19 8.77 6.79
N LEU A 106 12.31 8.66 6.08
CA LEU A 106 12.39 7.92 4.82
C LEU A 106 12.24 6.41 5.02
N VAL A 107 12.87 5.83 6.05
CA VAL A 107 12.69 4.40 6.37
C VAL A 107 11.22 4.09 6.66
N THR A 108 10.61 4.87 7.55
CA THR A 108 9.23 4.63 7.96
C THR A 108 8.23 4.88 6.83
N ALA A 109 8.44 5.92 6.02
CA ALA A 109 7.63 6.21 4.84
C ALA A 109 7.73 5.11 3.78
N GLY A 110 8.93 4.57 3.54
CA GLY A 110 9.14 3.48 2.57
C GLY A 110 8.40 2.20 2.98
N ILE A 111 8.54 1.78 4.25
CA ILE A 111 7.88 0.57 4.77
C ILE A 111 6.35 0.72 4.77
N LEU A 112 5.84 1.81 5.36
CA LEU A 112 4.39 2.04 5.44
C LEU A 112 3.79 2.31 4.05
N GLY A 113 4.56 2.93 3.16
CA GLY A 113 4.15 3.27 1.80
C GLY A 113 3.95 2.04 0.94
N GLU A 114 4.94 1.14 0.93
CA GLU A 114 4.90 -0.15 0.26
C GLU A 114 3.78 -1.04 0.81
N TYR A 115 3.62 -1.10 2.14
CA TYR A 115 2.55 -1.86 2.77
C TYR A 115 1.18 -1.36 2.33
N ASN A 116 0.95 -0.05 2.37
CA ASN A 116 -0.30 0.55 1.94
C ASN A 116 -0.56 0.33 0.44
N PHE A 117 0.50 0.35 -0.37
CA PHE A 117 0.38 0.08 -1.79
C PHE A 117 -0.11 -1.34 -2.03
N LYS A 118 0.61 -2.34 -1.55
CA LYS A 118 0.30 -3.77 -1.78
C LYS A 118 -1.05 -4.20 -1.22
N VAL A 119 -1.41 -3.71 -0.04
CA VAL A 119 -2.63 -4.15 0.65
C VAL A 119 -3.88 -3.41 0.15
N ASN A 120 -3.76 -2.13 -0.18
CA ASN A 120 -4.92 -1.31 -0.49
C ASN A 120 -4.91 -0.77 -1.92
N MET A 121 -3.82 -0.17 -2.38
CA MET A 121 -3.85 0.62 -3.63
C MET A 121 -3.60 -0.19 -4.88
N GLU A 122 -2.77 -1.24 -4.83
CA GLU A 122 -2.49 -2.14 -5.95
C GLU A 122 -3.77 -2.89 -6.39
N PRO A 123 -4.51 -3.58 -5.50
CA PRO A 123 -5.79 -4.21 -5.88
C PRO A 123 -6.81 -3.21 -6.44
N TYR A 124 -6.83 -1.99 -5.93
CA TYR A 124 -7.69 -0.93 -6.44
C TYR A 124 -7.30 -0.52 -7.87
N TYR A 125 -6.01 -0.27 -8.13
CA TYR A 125 -5.55 0.18 -9.46
C TYR A 125 -5.68 -0.91 -10.52
N ASP A 126 -5.40 -2.16 -10.17
CA ASP A 126 -5.54 -3.30 -11.07
C ASP A 126 -6.97 -3.47 -11.59
N VAL A 127 -7.96 -3.18 -10.74
CA VAL A 127 -9.38 -3.27 -11.14
C VAL A 127 -9.87 -1.97 -11.78
N VAL A 128 -9.48 -0.79 -11.29
CA VAL A 128 -10.01 0.49 -11.79
C VAL A 128 -9.55 0.83 -13.20
N THR A 129 -8.41 0.28 -13.64
CA THR A 129 -7.91 0.44 -15.02
C THR A 129 -8.73 -0.34 -16.05
N LEU A 130 -9.56 -1.29 -15.59
CA LEU A 130 -10.44 -2.11 -16.42
C LEU A 130 -11.86 -1.54 -16.48
N GLN A 131 -12.61 -1.92 -17.52
CA GLN A 131 -13.97 -1.43 -17.74
C GLN A 131 -14.98 -2.03 -16.76
N THR A 132 -16.01 -1.26 -16.45
CA THR A 132 -17.16 -1.70 -15.65
C THR A 132 -18.35 -1.89 -16.57
N TYR A 133 -18.92 -3.09 -16.57
CA TYR A 133 -20.13 -3.41 -17.33
C TYR A 133 -21.29 -3.65 -16.38
N THR A 134 -22.47 -3.17 -16.77
CA THR A 134 -23.70 -3.28 -15.96
C THR A 134 -24.84 -3.82 -16.81
N ASP A 135 -25.83 -4.42 -16.14
CA ASP A 135 -27.01 -5.02 -16.78
C ASP A 135 -26.67 -6.08 -17.84
N ILE A 136 -25.64 -6.89 -17.57
CA ILE A 136 -25.20 -7.95 -18.48
C ILE A 136 -26.04 -9.22 -18.25
N ASP A 137 -26.64 -9.73 -19.32
CA ASP A 137 -27.27 -11.06 -19.31
C ASP A 137 -26.21 -12.13 -19.67
N PRO A 138 -25.84 -13.02 -18.74
CA PRO A 138 -24.80 -14.02 -18.94
C PRO A 138 -25.12 -15.04 -20.05
N VAL A 139 -26.39 -15.21 -20.43
CA VAL A 139 -26.79 -16.17 -21.49
C VAL A 139 -26.64 -15.56 -22.88
N ASN A 140 -26.90 -14.26 -23.01
CA ASN A 140 -26.86 -13.55 -24.29
C ASN A 140 -25.49 -12.90 -24.55
N ALA A 141 -24.78 -12.50 -23.49
CA ALA A 141 -23.44 -11.95 -23.60
C ALA A 141 -22.39 -13.04 -23.84
N ARG A 142 -21.30 -12.68 -24.52
CA ARG A 142 -20.15 -13.55 -24.77
C ARG A 142 -18.93 -12.97 -24.07
N GLY A 143 -18.07 -13.85 -23.55
CA GLY A 143 -16.85 -13.44 -22.84
C GLY A 143 -15.89 -12.66 -23.73
N GLU A 144 -15.89 -12.93 -25.04
CA GLU A 144 -15.06 -12.23 -26.03
C GLU A 144 -15.27 -10.70 -26.04
N LYS A 145 -16.52 -10.24 -25.82
CA LYS A 145 -16.84 -8.81 -25.80
C LYS A 145 -16.47 -8.12 -24.48
N LEU A 146 -16.09 -8.90 -23.45
CA LEU A 146 -15.86 -8.44 -22.08
C LEU A 146 -14.45 -8.80 -21.60
N LEU A 147 -13.51 -8.97 -22.53
CA LEU A 147 -12.11 -9.29 -22.23
C LEU A 147 -11.38 -8.18 -21.46
N ASP A 148 -11.89 -6.95 -21.45
CA ASP A 148 -11.39 -5.81 -20.68
C ASP A 148 -12.24 -5.48 -19.44
N ALA A 149 -13.23 -6.31 -19.12
CA ALA A 149 -14.09 -6.11 -17.96
C ALA A 149 -13.33 -6.42 -16.67
N GLY A 150 -13.26 -5.48 -15.73
CA GLY A 150 -12.76 -5.70 -14.36
C GLY A 150 -13.87 -5.97 -13.36
N ARG A 151 -15.02 -5.35 -13.59
CA ARG A 151 -16.24 -5.48 -12.77
C ARG A 151 -17.42 -5.73 -13.69
N ILE A 152 -18.22 -6.73 -13.37
CA ILE A 152 -19.45 -7.04 -14.10
C ILE A 152 -20.60 -7.07 -13.11
N VAL A 153 -21.62 -6.26 -13.37
CA VAL A 153 -22.91 -6.33 -12.69
C VAL A 153 -23.90 -6.95 -13.66
N PHE A 154 -24.38 -8.14 -13.33
CA PHE A 154 -25.33 -8.87 -14.15
C PHE A 154 -26.76 -8.39 -13.91
N THR A 155 -27.70 -8.83 -14.74
CA THR A 155 -29.13 -8.60 -14.49
C THR A 155 -29.58 -9.23 -13.16
N LYS A 156 -30.65 -8.71 -12.55
CA LYS A 156 -31.19 -9.25 -11.29
C LYS A 156 -31.71 -10.69 -11.37
N ALA A 157 -31.94 -11.21 -12.58
CA ALA A 157 -32.35 -12.59 -12.81
C ALA A 157 -31.16 -13.56 -12.79
N SER A 158 -29.93 -13.04 -12.86
CA SER A 158 -28.71 -13.84 -12.90
C SER A 158 -28.43 -14.48 -11.55
N HIS A 159 -28.11 -15.75 -11.57
CA HIS A 159 -27.78 -16.54 -10.40
C HIS A 159 -26.71 -17.58 -10.73
N LEU A 160 -26.14 -18.20 -9.70
CA LEU A 160 -25.23 -19.32 -9.85
C LEU A 160 -26.01 -20.61 -10.07
N ASP A 161 -25.67 -21.37 -11.11
CA ASP A 161 -26.17 -22.74 -11.26
C ASP A 161 -25.26 -23.70 -10.50
N ILE A 162 -25.58 -23.86 -9.21
CA ILE A 162 -24.80 -24.70 -8.28
C ILE A 162 -24.79 -26.16 -8.72
N ASN A 163 -25.87 -26.65 -9.34
CA ASN A 163 -25.98 -28.04 -9.78
C ASN A 163 -24.96 -28.41 -10.85
N ARG A 164 -24.45 -27.41 -11.59
CA ARG A 164 -23.42 -27.56 -12.62
C ARG A 164 -22.07 -26.98 -12.21
N SER A 165 -21.88 -26.79 -10.91
CA SER A 165 -20.58 -26.45 -10.36
C SER A 165 -19.62 -27.63 -10.42
N MET A 166 -18.32 -27.34 -10.54
CA MET A 166 -17.25 -28.33 -10.61
C MET A 166 -16.02 -27.80 -9.89
N GLY A 167 -15.12 -28.70 -9.47
CA GLY A 167 -13.87 -28.33 -8.84
C GLY A 167 -12.70 -29.16 -9.33
N TYR A 168 -11.56 -28.50 -9.54
CA TYR A 168 -10.29 -29.14 -9.81
C TYR A 168 -9.45 -29.17 -8.53
N MET A 169 -8.95 -30.33 -8.14
CA MET A 169 -8.12 -30.49 -6.94
C MET A 169 -6.65 -30.58 -7.32
N ASP A 170 -5.85 -29.71 -6.70
CA ASP A 170 -4.39 -29.78 -6.68
C ASP A 170 -3.91 -29.59 -5.23
N THR A 171 -3.04 -28.61 -4.95
CA THR A 171 -2.65 -28.20 -3.59
C THR A 171 -3.84 -27.59 -2.84
N GLU A 172 -4.69 -26.88 -3.57
CA GLU A 172 -5.98 -26.34 -3.12
C GLU A 172 -7.09 -26.86 -4.05
N THR A 173 -8.33 -26.77 -3.60
CA THR A 173 -9.50 -27.09 -4.44
C THR A 173 -9.98 -25.82 -5.14
N TRP A 174 -9.88 -25.81 -6.47
CA TRP A 174 -10.28 -24.72 -7.35
C TRP A 174 -11.71 -24.92 -7.82
N CYS A 175 -12.64 -24.14 -7.25
CA CYS A 175 -14.07 -24.30 -7.45
C CYS A 175 -14.59 -23.30 -8.49
N VAL A 176 -15.47 -23.78 -9.37
CA VAL A 176 -16.15 -22.96 -10.37
C VAL A 176 -17.65 -23.25 -10.39
N ALA A 177 -18.47 -22.23 -10.58
CA ALA A 177 -19.90 -22.35 -10.80
C ALA A 177 -20.33 -21.44 -11.96
N PRO A 178 -21.10 -21.93 -12.94
CA PRO A 178 -21.55 -21.10 -14.05
C PRO A 178 -22.58 -20.07 -13.57
N VAL A 179 -22.51 -18.87 -14.16
CA VAL A 179 -23.50 -17.79 -13.96
C VAL A 179 -24.51 -17.87 -15.11
N THR A 180 -25.79 -17.94 -14.79
CA THR A 180 -26.88 -18.05 -15.77
C THR A 180 -28.12 -17.30 -15.32
N THR A 181 -28.98 -16.94 -16.27
CA THR A 181 -30.34 -16.42 -16.00
C THR A 181 -31.40 -17.51 -16.19
N ARG A 182 -31.06 -18.62 -16.84
CA ARG A 182 -31.98 -19.73 -17.15
C ARG A 182 -31.60 -20.96 -16.34
N SER A 183 -32.62 -21.65 -15.84
CA SER A 183 -32.47 -23.04 -15.40
C SER A 183 -32.14 -23.88 -16.64
N LEU A 184 -30.94 -24.44 -16.68
CA LEU A 184 -30.51 -25.28 -17.80
C LEU A 184 -31.12 -26.66 -17.66
N ASP A 185 -32.07 -26.99 -18.52
CA ASP A 185 -32.69 -28.31 -18.56
C ASP A 185 -31.65 -29.37 -18.95
N ALA A 186 -31.56 -30.45 -18.16
CA ALA A 186 -30.65 -31.56 -18.46
C ALA A 186 -31.00 -32.32 -19.76
N ASN A 187 -32.19 -32.06 -20.33
CA ASN A 187 -32.70 -32.72 -21.54
C ASN A 187 -32.56 -31.86 -22.82
N SER A 188 -31.91 -30.70 -22.78
CA SER A 188 -31.67 -29.91 -23.99
C SER A 188 -30.65 -30.61 -24.89
N THR A 189 -31.01 -30.82 -26.16
CA THR A 189 -30.12 -31.45 -27.16
C THR A 189 -28.99 -30.55 -27.63
N GLU A 190 -29.08 -29.24 -27.42
CA GLU A 190 -28.00 -28.30 -27.74
C GLU A 190 -27.20 -27.92 -26.48
N PRO A 191 -25.86 -27.87 -26.58
CA PRO A 191 -25.03 -27.48 -25.45
C PRO A 191 -25.26 -26.01 -25.11
N ALA A 192 -25.46 -25.74 -23.82
CA ALA A 192 -25.55 -24.37 -23.33
C ALA A 192 -24.17 -23.70 -23.42
N VAL A 193 -24.10 -22.52 -24.04
CA VAL A 193 -22.84 -21.77 -24.14
C VAL A 193 -22.73 -20.82 -22.94
N LEU A 194 -21.78 -21.07 -22.04
CA LEU A 194 -21.62 -20.35 -20.77
C LEU A 194 -20.19 -19.81 -20.63
N ASP A 195 -20.04 -18.50 -20.76
CA ASP A 195 -18.73 -17.85 -20.66
C ASP A 195 -18.43 -17.26 -19.28
N PHE A 196 -19.43 -17.11 -18.38
CA PHE A 196 -19.24 -16.46 -17.09
C PHE A 196 -19.24 -17.46 -15.95
N TRP A 197 -18.19 -17.41 -15.13
CA TRP A 197 -17.93 -18.38 -14.08
C TRP A 197 -17.61 -17.68 -12.76
N ALA A 198 -18.39 -17.98 -11.73
CA ALA A 198 -18.06 -17.65 -10.36
C ALA A 198 -16.97 -18.60 -9.86
N ILE A 199 -15.99 -18.05 -9.15
CA ILE A 199 -14.82 -18.80 -8.71
C ILE A 199 -14.56 -18.70 -7.21
N GLY A 200 -13.79 -19.64 -6.69
CA GLY A 200 -13.03 -19.48 -5.47
C GLY A 200 -12.36 -20.78 -5.01
N LYS A 201 -11.76 -20.75 -3.83
CA LYS A 201 -10.90 -21.83 -3.33
C LYS A 201 -11.52 -22.54 -2.13
N ASN A 202 -11.34 -23.85 -2.04
CA ASN A 202 -11.64 -24.69 -0.88
C ASN A 202 -13.09 -24.55 -0.36
N CYS A 203 -14.05 -24.38 -1.27
CA CYS A 203 -15.46 -24.13 -0.95
C CYS A 203 -16.43 -25.04 -1.73
N CYS A 204 -15.93 -26.15 -2.26
CA CYS A 204 -16.67 -27.19 -2.95
C CYS A 204 -15.98 -28.54 -2.69
N SER A 205 -16.68 -29.64 -2.99
CA SER A 205 -16.22 -31.02 -2.82
C SER A 205 -15.19 -31.48 -3.86
N GLY A 206 -14.73 -30.57 -4.73
CA GLY A 206 -13.81 -30.89 -5.82
C GLY A 206 -14.55 -31.48 -7.02
N SER A 207 -14.13 -32.67 -7.44
CA SER A 207 -14.57 -33.29 -8.71
C SER A 207 -15.95 -33.95 -8.65
N THR A 208 -16.60 -34.04 -7.50
CA THR A 208 -17.98 -34.51 -7.37
C THR A 208 -19.02 -33.50 -7.85
N GLY A 209 -18.66 -32.20 -7.87
CA GLY A 209 -19.51 -31.11 -8.34
C GLY A 209 -20.77 -30.89 -7.49
N GLY A 210 -21.59 -29.90 -7.88
CA GLY A 210 -22.92 -29.70 -7.31
C GLY A 210 -23.00 -29.00 -5.95
N ASP A 211 -21.89 -28.52 -5.38
CA ASP A 211 -21.84 -28.02 -4.00
C ASP A 211 -21.02 -26.73 -3.79
N PHE A 212 -21.00 -25.85 -4.78
CA PHE A 212 -20.31 -24.56 -4.71
C PHE A 212 -20.84 -23.63 -3.59
N ARG A 213 -19.93 -23.14 -2.74
CA ARG A 213 -20.24 -22.25 -1.59
C ARG A 213 -19.30 -21.04 -1.46
N CYS A 214 -18.65 -20.60 -2.54
CA CYS A 214 -17.75 -19.46 -2.50
C CYS A 214 -18.46 -18.10 -2.63
N GLY A 215 -17.87 -17.07 -2.03
CA GLY A 215 -18.40 -15.71 -2.08
C GLY A 215 -19.80 -15.61 -1.50
N SER A 216 -20.62 -14.71 -2.06
CA SER A 216 -22.01 -14.53 -1.63
C SER A 216 -22.98 -15.48 -2.32
N TRP A 217 -22.63 -16.76 -2.43
CA TRP A 217 -23.37 -17.79 -3.18
C TRP A 217 -24.86 -17.92 -2.77
N SER A 218 -25.17 -17.74 -1.49
CA SER A 218 -26.53 -17.88 -0.94
C SER A 218 -27.33 -16.58 -0.91
N SER A 219 -26.71 -15.44 -1.22
CA SER A 219 -27.36 -14.14 -1.15
C SER A 219 -28.13 -13.85 -2.43
N HIS A 220 -29.42 -13.59 -2.32
CA HIS A 220 -30.24 -13.12 -3.45
C HIS A 220 -29.85 -11.72 -3.95
N LEU A 221 -29.07 -10.97 -3.16
CA LEU A 221 -28.51 -9.68 -3.57
C LEU A 221 -27.24 -9.84 -4.40
N ALA A 222 -26.64 -11.03 -4.44
CA ALA A 222 -25.45 -11.29 -5.25
C ALA A 222 -25.83 -11.43 -6.72
N HIS A 223 -25.41 -10.46 -7.53
CA HIS A 223 -25.62 -10.43 -8.99
C HIS A 223 -24.42 -9.79 -9.70
N GLY A 224 -23.28 -9.68 -9.03
CA GLY A 224 -22.07 -9.08 -9.57
C GLY A 224 -20.84 -9.93 -9.34
N GLY A 225 -19.78 -9.57 -10.03
CA GLY A 225 -18.51 -10.25 -9.92
C GLY A 225 -17.32 -9.34 -10.16
N LEU A 226 -16.27 -9.58 -9.39
CA LEU A 226 -14.96 -8.97 -9.55
C LEU A 226 -14.04 -9.92 -10.32
N ARG A 227 -13.37 -9.46 -11.37
CA ARG A 227 -12.54 -10.33 -12.21
C ARG A 227 -11.31 -10.87 -11.48
N LEU A 228 -11.00 -12.13 -11.76
CA LEU A 228 -9.70 -12.71 -11.44
C LEU A 228 -8.60 -12.07 -12.31
N LEU A 229 -7.73 -11.30 -11.67
CA LEU A 229 -6.58 -10.67 -12.31
C LEU A 229 -5.31 -11.50 -12.18
N ASN A 230 -5.24 -12.42 -11.23
CA ASN A 230 -4.08 -13.28 -11.04
C ASN A 230 -3.96 -14.28 -12.20
N ASP A 231 -2.93 -14.11 -13.03
CA ASP A 231 -2.67 -14.95 -14.20
C ASP A 231 -2.15 -16.35 -13.82
N ASP A 232 -1.56 -16.52 -12.63
CA ASP A 232 -1.06 -17.82 -12.16
C ASP A 232 -2.22 -18.76 -11.75
N GLU A 233 -3.33 -18.19 -11.27
CA GLU A 233 -4.51 -18.96 -10.85
C GLU A 233 -5.44 -19.29 -12.01
N ARG A 234 -5.43 -18.47 -13.07
CA ARG A 234 -6.35 -18.59 -14.20
C ARG A 234 -6.31 -19.97 -14.89
N PRO A 235 -5.14 -20.60 -15.14
CA PRO A 235 -5.08 -21.93 -15.73
C PRO A 235 -5.77 -22.99 -14.86
N LEU A 236 -5.71 -22.87 -13.53
CA LEU A 236 -6.24 -23.85 -12.59
C LEU A 236 -7.77 -23.82 -12.57
N TYR A 237 -8.38 -22.62 -12.58
CA TYR A 237 -9.83 -22.50 -12.78
C TYR A 237 -10.27 -22.96 -14.16
N ARG A 238 -9.44 -22.78 -15.20
CA ARG A 238 -9.73 -23.28 -16.54
C ARG A 238 -9.79 -24.81 -16.58
N LEU A 239 -8.95 -25.51 -15.82
CA LEU A 239 -9.04 -26.97 -15.69
C LEU A 239 -10.37 -27.41 -15.05
N ALA A 240 -10.85 -26.69 -14.03
CA ALA A 240 -12.15 -26.96 -13.42
C ALA A 240 -13.31 -26.73 -14.42
N VAL A 241 -13.22 -25.69 -15.25
CA VAL A 241 -14.19 -25.44 -16.32
C VAL A 241 -14.18 -26.54 -17.37
N HIS A 242 -13.01 -26.99 -17.81
CA HIS A 242 -12.89 -28.12 -18.76
C HIS A 242 -13.54 -29.40 -18.22
N GLN A 243 -13.45 -29.65 -16.91
CA GLN A 243 -14.14 -30.76 -16.27
C GLN A 243 -15.67 -30.57 -16.28
N ALA A 244 -16.14 -29.34 -16.04
CA ALA A 244 -17.57 -29.01 -16.10
C ALA A 244 -18.15 -29.16 -17.52
N GLU A 245 -17.41 -28.75 -18.55
CA GLU A 245 -17.79 -28.92 -19.95
C GLU A 245 -18.03 -30.40 -20.29
N ALA A 246 -17.07 -31.25 -19.90
CA ALA A 246 -17.16 -32.69 -20.13
C ALA A 246 -18.28 -33.36 -19.32
N ALA A 247 -18.55 -32.88 -18.10
CA ALA A 247 -19.55 -33.49 -17.20
C ALA A 247 -20.99 -33.09 -17.53
N TYR A 248 -21.21 -31.86 -18.02
CA TYR A 248 -22.55 -31.26 -18.07
C TYR A 248 -23.03 -30.86 -19.47
N ASN A 249 -22.31 -31.25 -20.53
CA ASN A 249 -22.61 -30.89 -21.92
C ASN A 249 -22.74 -29.37 -22.11
N ILE A 250 -21.79 -28.63 -21.54
CA ILE A 250 -21.68 -27.17 -21.63
C ILE A 250 -20.58 -26.85 -22.65
N GLN A 251 -20.75 -25.77 -23.41
CA GLN A 251 -19.69 -25.19 -24.23
C GLN A 251 -19.19 -23.88 -23.64
N VAL A 252 -17.88 -23.69 -23.60
CA VAL A 252 -17.22 -22.46 -23.14
C VAL A 252 -16.26 -22.00 -24.22
N GLN A 253 -16.43 -20.77 -24.69
CA GLN A 253 -15.56 -20.20 -25.70
C GLN A 253 -14.49 -19.34 -25.05
N HIS A 254 -14.92 -18.38 -24.23
CA HIS A 254 -14.05 -17.40 -23.61
C HIS A 254 -14.42 -17.25 -22.12
N PRO A 255 -13.89 -18.12 -21.24
CA PRO A 255 -14.26 -18.09 -19.83
C PRO A 255 -13.78 -16.80 -19.16
N ILE A 256 -14.70 -16.10 -18.50
CA ILE A 256 -14.46 -14.97 -17.62
C ILE A 256 -14.68 -15.44 -16.19
N PHE A 257 -13.62 -15.36 -15.38
CA PHE A 257 -13.61 -15.79 -13.98
C PHE A 257 -13.86 -14.62 -13.04
N LEU A 258 -14.82 -14.77 -12.13
CA LEU A 258 -15.31 -13.72 -11.26
C LEU A 258 -15.43 -14.18 -9.80
N TYR A 259 -14.97 -13.39 -8.85
CA TYR A 259 -15.34 -13.54 -7.44
C TYR A 259 -16.77 -13.03 -7.26
N TRP A 260 -17.68 -13.91 -6.85
CA TRP A 260 -19.12 -13.63 -6.80
C TRP A 260 -19.54 -12.83 -5.57
N MET A 261 -20.19 -11.68 -5.81
CA MET A 261 -20.57 -10.75 -4.75
C MET A 261 -21.77 -9.83 -5.08
N PRO A 262 -22.39 -9.18 -4.08
CA PRO A 262 -23.49 -8.23 -4.29
C PRO A 262 -23.07 -6.98 -5.04
N GLU A 263 -22.02 -6.31 -4.57
CA GLU A 263 -21.67 -4.96 -5.02
C GLU A 263 -20.17 -4.89 -5.33
N PRO A 264 -19.74 -5.28 -6.54
CA PRO A 264 -18.32 -5.30 -6.90
C PRO A 264 -17.72 -3.89 -7.05
N ILE A 265 -18.56 -2.86 -7.21
CA ILE A 265 -18.10 -1.46 -7.29
C ILE A 265 -17.72 -0.97 -5.89
N GLU A 266 -18.59 -1.20 -4.90
CA GLU A 266 -18.35 -0.76 -3.52
C GLU A 266 -17.14 -1.44 -2.88
N GLU A 267 -16.94 -2.74 -3.16
CA GLU A 267 -15.75 -3.46 -2.68
C GLU A 267 -14.46 -2.79 -3.18
N VAL A 268 -14.44 -2.40 -4.46
CA VAL A 268 -13.25 -1.78 -5.05
C VAL A 268 -13.03 -0.38 -4.48
N ASP A 269 -14.10 0.38 -4.27
CA ASP A 269 -14.02 1.69 -3.62
C ASP A 269 -13.53 1.58 -2.17
N ALA A 270 -13.87 0.50 -1.46
CA ALA A 270 -13.43 0.25 -0.09
C ALA A 270 -11.90 0.18 0.03
N TYR A 271 -11.20 -0.40 -0.96
CA TYR A 271 -9.74 -0.41 -1.03
C TYR A 271 -9.17 1.02 -1.12
N SER A 272 -9.71 1.85 -2.01
CA SER A 272 -9.30 3.24 -2.17
C SER A 272 -9.57 4.07 -0.91
N HIS A 273 -10.72 3.86 -0.26
CA HIS A 273 -11.06 4.52 1.00
C HIS A 273 -10.11 4.09 2.13
N SER A 274 -9.80 2.80 2.22
CA SER A 274 -8.89 2.24 3.22
C SER A 274 -7.48 2.78 3.05
N GLY A 275 -6.92 2.80 1.84
CA GLY A 275 -5.57 3.33 1.64
C GLY A 275 -5.47 4.85 1.80
N ARG A 276 -6.51 5.63 1.43
CA ARG A 276 -6.56 7.08 1.72
C ARG A 276 -6.72 7.36 3.22
N ARG A 277 -7.45 6.52 3.94
CA ARG A 277 -7.56 6.58 5.40
C ARG A 277 -6.21 6.26 6.05
N PHE A 278 -5.54 5.19 5.61
CA PHE A 278 -4.22 4.80 6.09
C PHE A 278 -3.22 5.93 5.92
N PHE A 279 -3.15 6.53 4.72
CA PHE A 279 -2.27 7.68 4.46
C PHE A 279 -2.52 8.85 5.43
N ARG A 280 -3.79 9.27 5.59
CA ARG A 280 -4.13 10.38 6.50
C ARG A 280 -3.75 10.07 7.95
N VAL A 281 -4.02 8.86 8.42
CA VAL A 281 -3.67 8.43 9.78
C VAL A 281 -2.14 8.38 9.96
N ALA A 282 -1.40 7.84 8.98
CA ALA A 282 0.06 7.76 9.03
C ALA A 282 0.73 9.15 9.02
N VAL A 283 0.24 10.09 8.21
CA VAL A 283 0.76 11.46 8.17
C VAL A 283 0.53 12.20 9.49
N LEU A 284 -0.65 12.04 10.09
CA LEU A 284 -0.98 12.65 11.38
C LEU A 284 -0.22 11.99 12.53
N SER A 285 -0.12 10.66 12.55
CA SER A 285 0.61 9.95 13.59
C SER A 285 2.11 10.28 13.55
N TYR A 286 2.70 10.38 12.35
CA TYR A 286 4.08 10.79 12.19
C TYR A 286 4.31 12.25 12.63
N LEU A 287 3.36 13.16 12.37
CA LEU A 287 3.45 14.54 12.88
C LEU A 287 3.48 14.57 14.41
N CYS A 288 2.58 13.86 15.08
CA CYS A 288 2.56 13.75 16.53
C CYS A 288 3.87 13.14 17.07
N PHE A 289 4.37 12.10 16.42
CA PHE A 289 5.65 11.48 16.74
C PHE A 289 6.82 12.49 16.60
N GLN A 290 6.88 13.22 15.48
CA GLN A 290 7.93 14.22 15.24
C GLN A 290 7.87 15.37 16.25
N LEU A 291 6.67 15.83 16.62
CA LEU A 291 6.48 16.83 17.69
C LEU A 291 7.04 16.32 19.03
N SER A 292 6.78 15.05 19.37
CA SER A 292 7.29 14.45 20.59
C SER A 292 8.83 14.33 20.58
N LEU A 293 9.44 13.94 19.45
CA LEU A 293 10.90 13.89 19.30
C LEU A 293 11.54 15.27 19.46
N VAL A 294 10.98 16.29 18.82
CA VAL A 294 11.47 17.67 18.94
C VAL A 294 11.34 18.15 20.39
N PHE A 295 10.20 17.92 21.04
CA PHE A 295 10.00 18.26 22.44
C PHE A 295 11.03 17.59 23.37
N MET A 296 11.26 16.29 23.20
CA MET A 296 12.24 15.55 23.99
C MET A 296 13.67 16.03 23.74
N SER A 297 14.03 16.37 22.50
CA SER A 297 15.36 16.93 22.18
C SER A 297 15.58 18.28 22.86
N VAL A 298 14.57 19.16 22.89
CA VAL A 298 14.62 20.45 23.59
C VAL A 298 14.79 20.24 25.09
N LEU A 299 14.04 19.32 25.69
CA LEU A 299 14.17 18.99 27.11
C LEU A 299 15.56 18.46 27.45
N CYS A 300 16.12 17.56 26.63
CA CYS A 300 17.46 17.01 26.84
C CYS A 300 18.54 18.10 26.80
N ILE A 301 18.49 18.97 25.78
CA ILE A 301 19.42 20.11 25.65
C ILE A 301 19.27 21.06 26.85
N SER A 302 18.04 21.33 27.29
CA SER A 302 17.78 22.22 28.43
C SER A 302 18.33 21.68 29.75
N LYS A 303 18.33 20.35 29.95
CA LYS A 303 18.91 19.70 31.14
C LYS A 303 20.43 19.69 31.08
N LEU A 304 21.01 19.35 29.94
CA LEU A 304 22.47 19.37 29.72
C LEU A 304 23.05 20.78 29.89
N ALA A 305 22.30 21.83 29.55
CA ALA A 305 22.73 23.21 29.76
C ALA A 305 22.65 23.69 31.23
N ARG A 306 22.03 22.91 32.14
CA ARG A 306 21.96 23.22 33.58
C ARG A 306 23.02 22.47 34.41
N LEU A 307 23.62 21.42 33.85
CA LEU A 307 24.73 20.66 34.45
C LEU A 307 26.06 21.33 34.11
#